data_AF-A0AAW2V3M6-F1
#
_entry.id   AF-A0AAW2V3M6-F1
#
_cell.length_a   1.000
_cell.length_b   1.000
_cell.length_c   1.000
_cell.angle_alpha   90.00
_cell.angle_beta   90.00
_cell.angle_gamma   90.00
#
_symmetry.space_group_name_H-M   'P 1'
#
loop_
_entity.id
_entity.type
_entity.pdbx_description
1 polymer ?
#
loop_
_entity_poly.entity_id
_entity_poly.type
_entity_poly.pdbx_seq_one_letter_code
_entity_poly.pdbx_strand_id
1 'polypeptide(L)'
;MVESTTATISTTNQRPQHEYEVFKLEVFDNPGMMLVSILLNGTSWLSWSRAVHRSLRAKSKLGFIIGECVKPAMGTEGYESWIKADCMVASWILSAISKDIVEAYMYTEFVRNLWIDLESRYGQCNGPLVYQLQREIASVTQGNLSVVAYFTRLKQLLDELICLKPPQVWVCGVTKPVINLSGSHYLMQFLMGLNEYFDHVRSQILVMDPLPDVNKAFSMVVKC
;
A
#
# COMPACT_ATOMS: atom_id res chain seq x y z
N MET A 1 25.55 -39.36 51.97
CA MET A 1 25.62 -40.08 50.67
C MET A 1 24.81 -39.25 49.70
N VAL A 2 25.45 -38.90 48.58
CA VAL A 2 25.02 -37.94 47.58
C VAL A 2 24.24 -38.70 46.51
N GLU A 3 23.05 -38.24 46.14
CA GLU A 3 22.51 -38.48 44.79
C GLU A 3 21.79 -37.20 44.33
N SER A 4 22.53 -36.40 43.58
CA SER A 4 22.01 -35.26 42.81
C SER A 4 21.52 -35.80 41.46
N THR A 5 20.21 -35.84 41.25
CA THR A 5 19.64 -36.10 39.92
C THR A 5 19.46 -34.76 39.19
N THR A 6 20.43 -34.41 38.35
CA THR A 6 20.33 -33.29 37.42
C THR A 6 19.39 -33.68 36.28
N ALA A 7 18.17 -33.15 36.28
CA ALA A 7 17.25 -33.25 35.13
C ALA A 7 17.67 -32.22 34.07
N THR A 8 18.28 -32.69 33.00
CA THR A 8 18.57 -31.90 31.80
C THR A 8 17.25 -31.59 31.09
N ILE A 9 16.77 -30.34 31.19
CA ILE A 9 15.64 -29.86 30.40
C ILE A 9 16.15 -29.59 28.98
N SER A 10 15.93 -30.54 28.09
CA SER A 10 16.06 -30.36 26.64
C SER A 10 14.91 -29.48 26.16
N THR A 11 15.11 -28.17 26.08
CA THR A 11 14.20 -27.29 25.34
C THR A 11 14.35 -27.57 23.85
N THR A 12 13.54 -28.48 23.32
CA THR A 12 13.35 -28.67 21.88
C THR A 12 12.74 -27.38 21.33
N ASN A 13 13.60 -26.51 20.78
CA ASN A 13 13.18 -25.29 20.10
C ASN A 13 12.57 -25.67 18.74
N GLN A 14 11.32 -26.16 18.76
CA GLN A 14 10.56 -26.39 17.54
C GLN A 14 10.17 -25.04 16.94
N ARG A 15 11.02 -24.56 16.02
CA ARG A 15 10.64 -23.52 15.06
C ARG A 15 9.38 -24.00 14.33
N PRO A 16 8.25 -23.27 14.37
CA PRO A 16 6.99 -23.80 13.87
C PRO A 16 7.09 -24.05 12.35
N GLN A 17 6.58 -25.20 11.90
CA GLN A 17 6.56 -25.64 10.50
C GLN A 17 5.97 -24.61 9.51
N HIS A 18 5.21 -23.63 10.02
CA HIS A 18 4.69 -22.49 9.28
C HIS A 18 5.75 -21.57 8.64
N GLU A 19 6.96 -21.46 9.19
CA GLU A 19 8.00 -20.56 8.66
C GLU A 19 8.46 -20.99 7.24
N TYR A 20 8.39 -22.30 6.95
CA TYR A 20 8.84 -22.87 5.67
C TYR A 20 7.76 -22.90 4.59
N GLU A 21 6.48 -22.78 4.94
CA GLU A 21 5.40 -22.70 3.95
C GLU A 21 5.49 -21.42 3.12
N VAL A 22 5.94 -20.33 3.76
CA VAL A 22 6.14 -19.03 3.11
C VAL A 22 7.19 -19.10 2.00
N PHE A 23 8.13 -20.05 2.07
CA PHE A 23 9.19 -20.22 1.06
C PHE A 23 8.77 -21.12 -0.10
N LYS A 24 7.64 -21.84 0.01
CA LYS A 24 7.17 -22.70 -1.09
C LYS A 24 6.68 -21.84 -2.24
N LEU A 25 7.11 -22.17 -3.45
CA LEU A 25 6.59 -21.60 -4.68
C LEU A 25 5.35 -22.39 -5.11
N GLU A 26 4.32 -21.68 -5.56
CA GLU A 26 3.14 -22.30 -6.12
C GLU A 26 3.44 -22.83 -7.54
N VAL A 27 2.66 -23.81 -8.01
CA VAL A 27 2.89 -24.46 -9.32
C VAL A 27 2.89 -23.44 -10.48
N PHE A 28 2.12 -22.36 -10.35
CA PHE A 28 2.01 -21.32 -11.37
C PHE A 28 3.03 -20.19 -11.21
N ASP A 29 3.82 -20.17 -10.13
CA ASP A 29 4.84 -19.16 -9.93
C ASP A 29 5.98 -19.36 -10.90
N ASN A 30 6.20 -18.36 -11.76
CA ASN A 30 7.29 -18.36 -12.72
C ASN A 30 7.82 -16.94 -12.91
N PRO A 31 9.10 -16.78 -13.32
CA PRO A 31 9.74 -15.46 -13.43
C PRO A 31 9.10 -14.55 -14.49
N GLY A 32 8.42 -15.12 -15.49
CA GLY A 32 7.74 -14.38 -16.56
C GLY A 32 6.35 -13.88 -16.17
N MET A 33 5.86 -14.20 -14.98
CA MET A 33 4.57 -13.72 -14.50
C MET A 33 4.63 -12.21 -14.25
N MET A 34 3.71 -11.48 -14.87
CA MET A 34 3.53 -10.05 -14.60
C MET A 34 2.94 -9.89 -13.20
N LEU A 35 3.75 -9.39 -12.25
CA LEU A 35 3.32 -9.16 -10.87
C LEU A 35 2.33 -8.01 -10.76
N VAL A 36 2.59 -6.93 -11.49
CA VAL A 36 1.79 -5.71 -11.58
C VAL A 36 1.91 -5.11 -12.98
N SER A 37 0.86 -4.43 -13.45
CA SER A 37 0.84 -3.77 -14.76
C SER A 37 1.45 -2.36 -14.76
N ILE A 38 1.50 -1.72 -13.59
CA ILE A 38 2.12 -0.40 -13.42
C ILE A 38 3.64 -0.60 -13.38
N LEU A 39 4.39 0.18 -14.16
CA LEU A 39 5.85 0.16 -14.14
C LEU A 39 6.41 1.28 -13.26
N LEU A 40 7.49 0.99 -12.53
CA LEU A 40 8.28 2.01 -11.85
C LEU A 40 9.06 2.82 -12.88
N ASN A 41 8.80 4.13 -12.98
CA ASN A 41 9.41 5.02 -13.97
C ASN A 41 9.98 6.32 -13.36
N GLY A 42 10.24 6.31 -12.05
CA GLY A 42 10.75 7.45 -11.28
C GLY A 42 9.68 8.28 -10.56
N THR A 43 8.48 8.41 -11.11
CA THR A 43 7.38 9.17 -10.47
C THR A 43 6.25 8.28 -9.96
N SER A 44 6.13 7.06 -10.49
CA SER A 44 5.04 6.14 -10.18
C SER A 44 5.18 5.38 -8.86
N TRP A 45 6.17 5.71 -8.01
CA TRP A 45 6.50 4.96 -6.79
C TRP A 45 5.28 4.61 -5.93
N LEU A 46 4.42 5.59 -5.65
CA LEU A 46 3.29 5.40 -4.74
C LEU A 46 2.30 4.34 -5.28
N SER A 47 1.90 4.47 -6.54
CA SER A 47 0.97 3.55 -7.18
C SER A 47 1.60 2.18 -7.41
N TRP A 48 2.87 2.16 -7.82
CA TRP A 48 3.65 0.96 -8.08
C TRP A 48 3.90 0.15 -6.80
N SER A 49 4.46 0.76 -5.76
CA SER A 49 4.81 0.09 -4.50
C SER A 49 3.57 -0.52 -3.83
N ARG A 50 2.42 0.18 -3.86
CA ARG A 50 1.14 -0.35 -3.39
C ARG A 50 0.66 -1.56 -4.18
N ALA A 51 0.80 -1.52 -5.50
CA ALA A 51 0.41 -2.65 -6.35
C ALA A 51 1.28 -3.87 -6.04
N VAL A 52 2.60 -3.67 -5.91
CA VAL A 52 3.56 -4.73 -5.55
C VAL A 52 3.24 -5.31 -4.17
N HIS A 53 3.02 -4.47 -3.16
CA HIS A 53 2.62 -4.90 -1.81
C HIS A 53 1.36 -5.78 -1.83
N ARG A 54 0.32 -5.39 -2.57
CA ARG A 54 -0.92 -6.16 -2.69
C ARG A 54 -0.70 -7.50 -3.39
N SER A 55 0.03 -7.49 -4.51
CA SER A 55 0.30 -8.70 -5.30
C SER A 55 1.12 -9.71 -4.51
N LEU A 56 2.19 -9.26 -3.84
CA LEU A 56 3.01 -10.11 -2.98
C LEU A 56 2.27 -10.60 -1.75
N ARG A 57 1.39 -9.77 -1.15
CA ARG A 57 0.54 -10.22 -0.03
C ARG A 57 -0.42 -11.33 -0.45
N ALA A 58 -1.05 -11.21 -1.62
CA ALA A 58 -1.93 -12.26 -2.16
C ALA A 58 -1.19 -13.58 -2.42
N LYS A 59 0.12 -13.51 -2.69
CA LYS A 59 1.00 -14.68 -2.88
C LYS A 59 1.69 -15.16 -1.60
N SER A 60 1.39 -14.55 -0.44
CA SER A 60 2.11 -14.81 0.82
C SER A 60 3.64 -14.61 0.71
N LYS A 61 4.09 -13.71 -0.16
CA LYS A 61 5.53 -13.37 -0.37
C LYS A 61 5.91 -11.99 0.14
N LEU A 62 4.97 -11.26 0.75
CA LEU A 62 5.23 -9.91 1.22
C LEU A 62 6.40 -9.84 2.22
N GLY A 63 6.54 -10.85 3.08
CA GLY A 63 7.58 -10.92 4.11
C GLY A 63 9.01 -10.78 3.60
N PHE A 64 9.27 -11.14 2.33
CA PHE A 64 10.59 -10.98 1.70
C PHE A 64 10.99 -9.51 1.53
N ILE A 65 10.06 -8.65 1.13
CA ILE A 65 10.37 -7.23 0.92
C ILE A 65 10.30 -6.40 2.20
N ILE A 66 9.47 -6.80 3.19
CA ILE A 66 9.36 -6.10 4.48
C ILE A 66 10.33 -6.63 5.56
N GLY A 67 11.06 -7.72 5.28
CA GLY A 67 12.11 -8.26 6.14
C GLY A 67 11.61 -9.21 7.24
N GLU A 68 10.36 -9.67 7.16
CA GLU A 68 9.82 -10.70 8.06
C GLU A 68 10.37 -12.10 7.72
N CYS A 69 10.69 -12.37 6.45
CA CYS A 69 11.28 -13.64 6.01
C CYS A 69 12.80 -13.62 6.15
N VAL A 70 13.29 -13.95 7.35
CA VAL A 70 14.73 -13.97 7.64
C VAL A 70 15.44 -15.10 6.88
N LYS A 71 16.57 -14.78 6.25
CA LYS A 71 17.42 -15.75 5.55
C LYS A 71 17.88 -16.86 6.52
N PRO A 72 17.57 -18.15 6.24
CA PRO A 72 18.08 -19.27 7.04
C PRO A 72 19.60 -19.40 6.94
N ALA A 73 20.22 -20.10 7.90
CA ALA A 73 21.65 -20.40 7.83
C ALA A 73 21.95 -21.36 6.67
N MET A 74 23.14 -21.25 6.08
CA MET A 74 23.54 -22.16 5.01
C MET A 74 23.53 -23.62 5.50
N GLY A 75 22.96 -24.52 4.69
CA GLY A 75 22.86 -25.94 5.00
C GLY A 75 21.67 -26.34 5.88
N THR A 76 20.85 -25.40 6.36
CA THR A 76 19.61 -25.77 7.08
C THR A 76 18.49 -26.17 6.12
N GLU A 77 17.58 -27.01 6.60
CA GLU A 77 16.30 -27.26 5.92
C GLU A 77 15.60 -25.92 5.65
N GLY A 78 15.25 -25.66 4.39
CA GLY A 78 14.61 -24.42 3.95
C GLY A 78 15.54 -23.33 3.35
N TYR A 79 16.87 -23.45 3.45
CA TYR A 79 17.79 -22.47 2.84
C TYR A 79 17.58 -22.35 1.32
N GLU A 80 17.61 -23.47 0.60
CA GLU A 80 17.42 -23.50 -0.85
C GLU A 80 16.02 -23.03 -1.28
N SER A 81 14.99 -23.36 -0.50
CA SER A 81 13.63 -22.89 -0.75
C SER A 81 13.52 -21.37 -0.57
N TRP A 82 14.18 -20.83 0.46
CA TRP A 82 14.25 -19.39 0.68
C TRP A 82 14.95 -18.68 -0.48
N ILE A 83 16.10 -19.20 -0.95
CA ILE A 83 16.82 -18.63 -2.09
C ILE A 83 15.96 -18.64 -3.36
N LYS A 84 15.27 -19.75 -3.65
CA LYS A 84 14.37 -19.83 -4.80
C LYS A 84 13.24 -18.81 -4.72
N ALA A 85 12.63 -18.64 -3.54
CA ALA A 85 11.58 -17.67 -3.33
C ALA A 85 12.10 -16.22 -3.42
N ASP A 86 13.26 -15.91 -2.86
CA ASP A 86 13.91 -14.60 -2.97
C ASP A 86 14.17 -14.23 -4.44
N CYS A 87 14.79 -15.13 -5.20
CA CYS A 87 15.02 -14.94 -6.64
C CYS A 87 13.71 -14.75 -7.42
N MET A 88 12.65 -15.48 -7.07
CA MET A 88 11.35 -15.35 -7.72
C MET A 88 10.76 -13.96 -7.48
N VAL A 89 10.72 -13.50 -6.23
CA VAL A 89 10.22 -12.16 -5.90
C VAL A 89 11.08 -11.08 -6.54
N ALA A 90 12.41 -11.25 -6.58
CA ALA A 90 13.30 -10.32 -7.27
C ALA A 90 12.97 -10.23 -8.77
N SER A 91 12.78 -11.37 -9.45
CA SER A 91 12.44 -11.39 -10.87
C SER A 91 11.12 -10.66 -11.18
N TRP A 92 10.11 -10.87 -10.33
CA TRP A 92 8.83 -10.18 -10.44
C TRP A 92 8.95 -8.67 -10.25
N ILE A 93 9.72 -8.22 -9.25
CA ILE A 93 9.93 -6.79 -9.01
C ILE A 93 10.71 -6.17 -10.16
N LEU A 94 11.80 -6.79 -10.61
CA LEU A 94 12.61 -6.31 -11.73
C LEU A 94 11.77 -6.23 -13.03
N SER A 95 10.89 -7.19 -13.27
CA SER A 95 9.96 -7.16 -14.41
C SER A 95 8.95 -6.00 -14.36
N ALA A 96 8.72 -5.45 -13.17
CA ALA A 96 7.80 -4.34 -12.93
C ALA A 96 8.51 -2.98 -12.91
N ILE A 97 9.80 -2.92 -13.27
CA ILE A 97 10.57 -1.68 -13.37
C ILE A 97 10.70 -1.30 -14.85
N SER A 98 10.63 0.00 -15.17
CA SER A 98 10.78 0.44 -16.56
C SER A 98 12.18 0.13 -17.09
N LYS A 99 12.26 -0.12 -18.40
CA LYS A 99 13.51 -0.48 -19.08
C LYS A 99 14.60 0.59 -18.92
N ASP A 100 14.19 1.84 -18.72
CA ASP A 100 15.10 2.99 -18.58
C ASP A 100 15.91 2.96 -17.28
N ILE A 101 15.41 2.29 -16.23
CA ILE A 101 16.05 2.31 -14.89
C ILE A 101 16.35 0.91 -14.33
N VAL A 102 15.80 -0.16 -14.90
CA VAL A 102 15.95 -1.54 -14.35
C VAL A 102 17.39 -2.02 -14.31
N GLU A 103 18.24 -1.60 -15.24
CA GLU A 103 19.64 -2.02 -15.33
C GLU A 103 20.44 -1.67 -14.07
N ALA A 104 20.10 -0.55 -13.42
CA ALA A 104 20.74 -0.12 -12.17
C ALA A 104 20.54 -1.11 -11.01
N TYR A 105 19.54 -1.99 -11.10
CA TYR A 105 19.11 -2.87 -10.02
C TYR A 105 19.41 -4.36 -10.26
N MET A 106 19.89 -4.73 -11.46
CA MET A 106 20.10 -6.12 -11.87
C MET A 106 21.09 -6.91 -11.01
N TYR A 107 22.03 -6.22 -10.37
CA TYR A 107 23.10 -6.84 -9.57
C TYR A 107 22.79 -6.87 -8.06
N THR A 108 21.57 -6.56 -7.67
CA THR A 108 21.19 -6.56 -6.26
C THR A 108 21.08 -7.98 -5.73
N GLU A 109 21.81 -8.30 -4.64
CA GLU A 109 21.97 -9.67 -4.15
C GLU A 109 20.66 -10.31 -3.63
N PHE A 110 19.86 -9.54 -2.88
CA PHE A 110 18.61 -10.03 -2.27
C PHE A 110 17.46 -9.08 -2.50
N VAL A 111 16.25 -9.61 -2.57
CA VAL A 111 15.06 -8.80 -2.86
C VAL A 111 14.75 -7.75 -1.80
N ARG A 112 15.14 -8.01 -0.55
CA ARG A 112 15.05 -7.03 0.54
C ARG A 112 15.95 -5.82 0.28
N ASN A 113 17.18 -6.04 -0.17
CA ASN A 113 18.11 -4.96 -0.50
C ASN A 113 17.61 -4.16 -1.70
N LEU A 114 17.05 -4.86 -2.70
CA LEU A 114 16.41 -4.24 -3.86
C LEU A 114 15.27 -3.32 -3.42
N TRP A 115 14.39 -3.80 -2.55
CA TRP A 115 13.27 -2.99 -2.05
C TRP A 115 13.73 -1.74 -1.30
N ILE A 116 14.72 -1.88 -0.41
CA ILE A 116 15.29 -0.75 0.35
C ILE A 116 15.90 0.30 -0.57
N ASP A 117 16.66 -0.10 -1.59
CA ASP A 117 17.28 0.85 -2.52
C ASP A 117 16.21 1.61 -3.34
N LEU A 118 15.19 0.90 -3.83
CA LEU A 118 14.07 1.52 -4.54
C LEU A 118 13.28 2.48 -3.65
N GLU A 119 13.00 2.09 -2.40
CA GLU A 119 12.31 2.93 -1.42
C GLU A 119 13.14 4.16 -1.04
N SER A 120 14.45 4.02 -0.87
CA SER A 120 15.33 5.14 -0.58
C SER A 120 15.41 6.14 -1.74
N ARG A 121 15.38 5.66 -2.99
CA ARG A 121 15.51 6.52 -4.19
C ARG A 121 14.19 7.15 -4.61
N TYR A 122 13.08 6.42 -4.55
CA TYR A 122 11.80 6.86 -5.10
C TYR A 122 10.70 7.03 -4.05
N GLY A 123 10.91 6.51 -2.83
CA GLY A 123 9.92 6.53 -1.75
C GLY A 123 10.04 7.68 -0.76
N GLN A 124 11.07 8.53 -0.88
CA GLN A 124 11.20 9.71 -0.05
C GLN A 124 10.00 10.65 -0.22
N CYS A 125 9.51 11.15 0.92
CA CYS A 125 8.32 12.00 1.00
C CYS A 125 8.45 13.21 0.09
N ASN A 126 7.64 13.19 -0.96
CA ASN A 126 7.48 14.28 -1.89
C ASN A 126 6.68 15.41 -1.21
N GLY A 127 7.31 16.18 -0.31
CA GLY A 127 6.74 17.46 0.16
C GLY A 127 6.12 18.28 -1.00
N PRO A 128 6.80 18.36 -2.16
CA PRO A 128 6.22 18.90 -3.38
C PRO A 128 4.94 18.18 -3.90
N LEU A 129 4.86 16.84 -3.87
CA LEU A 129 3.66 16.09 -4.28
C LEU A 129 2.52 16.27 -3.28
N VAL A 130 2.80 16.30 -1.98
CA VAL A 130 1.78 16.59 -0.96
C VAL A 130 1.21 17.98 -1.18
N TYR A 131 2.08 18.98 -1.40
CA TYR A 131 1.66 20.33 -1.74
C TYR A 131 0.85 20.37 -3.04
N GLN A 132 1.31 19.66 -4.08
CA GLN A 132 0.62 19.57 -5.36
C GLN A 132 -0.77 18.94 -5.20
N LEU A 133 -0.89 17.80 -4.53
CA LEU A 133 -2.16 17.12 -4.28
C LEU A 133 -3.10 18.00 -3.46
N GLN A 134 -2.61 18.65 -2.41
CA GLN A 134 -3.43 19.58 -1.62
C GLN A 134 -3.92 20.76 -2.45
N ARG A 135 -3.06 21.33 -3.31
CA ARG A 135 -3.45 22.40 -4.24
C ARG A 135 -4.49 21.92 -5.24
N GLU A 136 -4.29 20.74 -5.84
CA GLU A 136 -5.24 20.16 -6.80
C GLU A 136 -6.59 19.86 -6.15
N ILE A 137 -6.60 19.29 -4.94
CA ILE A 137 -7.82 19.07 -4.15
C ILE A 137 -8.53 20.39 -3.89
N ALA A 138 -7.81 21.43 -3.46
CA ALA A 138 -8.41 22.74 -3.18
C ALA A 138 -9.00 23.40 -4.43
N SER A 139 -8.42 23.17 -5.61
CA SER A 139 -8.88 23.76 -6.87
C SER A 139 -9.84 22.89 -7.69
N VAL A 140 -10.06 21.62 -7.32
CA VAL A 140 -10.84 20.70 -8.16
C VAL A 140 -12.34 21.04 -8.08
N THR A 141 -12.92 21.34 -9.22
CA THR A 141 -14.35 21.57 -9.40
C THR A 141 -14.88 20.69 -10.53
N GLN A 142 -16.21 20.56 -10.62
CA GLN A 142 -16.87 19.77 -11.65
C GLN A 142 -16.59 20.36 -13.03
N GLY A 143 -16.78 21.66 -13.21
CA GLY A 143 -16.58 22.34 -14.50
C GLY A 143 -17.41 21.66 -15.59
N ASN A 144 -16.75 21.25 -16.68
CA ASN A 144 -17.40 20.55 -17.80
C ASN A 144 -17.47 19.02 -17.64
N LEU A 145 -17.01 18.48 -16.50
CA LEU A 145 -17.04 17.04 -16.25
C LEU A 145 -18.45 16.57 -15.84
N SER A 146 -18.75 15.31 -16.13
CA SER A 146 -19.89 14.65 -15.50
C SER A 146 -19.66 14.52 -13.99
N VAL A 147 -20.74 14.42 -13.20
CA VAL A 147 -20.65 14.23 -11.74
C VAL A 147 -19.83 12.98 -11.39
N VAL A 148 -19.96 11.91 -12.19
CA VAL A 148 -19.19 10.67 -12.03
C VAL A 148 -17.70 10.90 -12.26
N ALA A 149 -17.33 11.58 -13.34
CA ALA A 149 -15.93 11.86 -13.65
C ALA A 149 -15.29 12.80 -12.60
N TYR A 150 -16.02 13.82 -12.18
CA TYR A 150 -15.59 14.72 -11.11
C TYR A 150 -15.38 13.99 -9.78
N PHE A 151 -16.38 13.21 -9.33
CA PHE A 151 -16.29 12.43 -8.10
C PHE A 151 -15.12 11.45 -8.14
N THR A 152 -14.91 10.78 -9.27
CA THR A 152 -13.79 9.84 -9.46
C THR A 152 -12.44 10.55 -9.35
N ARG A 153 -12.29 11.72 -9.96
CA ARG A 153 -11.07 12.52 -9.86
C ARG A 153 -10.79 12.98 -8.43
N LEU A 154 -11.80 13.52 -7.74
CA LEU A 154 -11.69 13.93 -6.35
C LEU A 154 -11.30 12.74 -5.45
N LYS A 155 -11.88 11.58 -5.71
CA LYS A 155 -11.53 10.32 -5.02
C LYS A 155 -10.08 9.96 -5.16
N GLN A 156 -9.58 9.95 -6.39
CA GLN A 156 -8.19 9.61 -6.69
C GLN A 156 -7.23 10.53 -5.93
N LEU A 157 -7.44 11.85 -6.00
CA LEU A 157 -6.59 12.83 -5.31
C LEU A 157 -6.59 12.64 -3.79
N LEU A 158 -7.77 12.44 -3.19
CA LEU A 158 -7.90 12.25 -1.74
C LEU A 158 -7.30 10.92 -1.28
N ASP A 159 -7.55 9.83 -1.99
CA ASP A 159 -6.99 8.51 -1.67
C ASP A 159 -5.46 8.51 -1.81
N GLU A 160 -4.92 9.24 -2.79
CA GLU A 160 -3.48 9.44 -2.98
C GLU A 160 -2.84 10.22 -1.81
N LEU A 161 -3.47 11.33 -1.39
CA LEU A 161 -3.02 12.12 -0.26
C LEU A 161 -3.06 11.32 1.06
N ILE A 162 -4.15 10.58 1.30
CA ILE A 162 -4.31 9.70 2.47
C ILE A 162 -3.25 8.60 2.45
N CYS A 163 -2.86 8.11 1.28
CA CYS A 163 -1.79 7.13 1.20
C CYS A 163 -0.42 7.70 1.59
N LEU A 164 -0.11 8.93 1.19
CA LEU A 164 1.16 9.60 1.54
C LEU A 164 1.21 10.00 3.02
N LYS A 165 0.05 10.32 3.59
CA LYS A 165 -0.11 10.64 5.01
C LYS A 165 -1.17 9.72 5.60
N PRO A 166 -0.84 8.43 5.85
CA PRO A 166 -1.79 7.53 6.45
C PRO A 166 -2.27 8.13 7.78
N PRO A 167 -3.58 8.13 8.05
CA PRO A 167 -4.10 8.62 9.31
C PRO A 167 -3.41 7.82 10.43
N GLN A 168 -2.85 8.54 11.39
CA GLN A 168 -2.13 7.90 12.50
C GLN A 168 -3.17 7.10 13.31
N VAL A 169 -3.17 5.78 13.16
CA VAL A 169 -4.00 4.90 14.00
C VAL A 169 -3.36 4.85 15.37
N TRP A 170 -3.98 5.52 16.33
CA TRP A 170 -3.50 5.57 17.71
C TRP A 170 -3.80 4.25 18.43
N VAL A 171 -2.74 3.51 18.76
CA VAL A 171 -2.74 2.51 19.85
C VAL A 171 -2.10 3.18 21.06
N CYS A 172 -2.79 4.14 21.68
CA CYS A 172 -2.73 4.44 23.12
C CYS A 172 -3.73 5.56 23.42
N GLY A 173 -4.49 5.40 24.50
CA GLY A 173 -5.65 6.23 24.87
C GLY A 173 -5.33 7.65 25.32
N VAL A 174 -4.59 8.44 24.53
CA VAL A 174 -4.40 9.88 24.76
C VAL A 174 -4.82 10.63 23.50
N THR A 175 -5.93 11.33 23.61
CA THR A 175 -6.60 12.04 22.53
C THR A 175 -5.79 13.22 22.01
N LYS A 176 -5.44 13.18 20.73
CA LYS A 176 -5.56 14.33 19.82
C LYS A 176 -6.31 13.85 18.57
N PRO A 177 -7.42 14.48 18.16
CA PRO A 177 -8.19 14.06 17.00
C PRO A 177 -7.48 14.55 15.73
N VAL A 178 -6.36 13.94 15.39
CA VAL A 178 -5.69 14.23 14.13
C VAL A 178 -6.23 13.25 13.10
N ILE A 179 -7.22 13.75 12.34
CA ILE A 179 -7.84 13.14 11.15
C ILE A 179 -8.91 12.07 11.46
N ASN A 180 -9.97 12.45 12.21
CA ASN A 180 -11.31 11.87 11.96
C ASN A 180 -12.13 12.75 10.98
N LEU A 181 -11.43 13.61 10.25
CA LEU A 181 -11.94 14.58 9.26
C LEU A 181 -12.10 13.97 7.86
N SER A 182 -11.69 12.73 7.59
CA SER A 182 -11.64 12.23 6.21
C SER A 182 -13.03 12.20 5.55
N GLY A 183 -14.04 11.64 6.21
CA GLY A 183 -15.39 11.52 5.65
C GLY A 183 -16.09 12.87 5.44
N SER A 184 -16.06 13.73 6.45
CA SER A 184 -16.69 15.05 6.40
C SER A 184 -15.95 16.02 5.46
N HIS A 185 -14.61 16.00 5.46
CA HIS A 185 -13.81 16.79 4.52
C HIS A 185 -14.05 16.35 3.08
N TYR A 186 -14.15 15.03 2.83
CA TYR A 186 -14.48 14.50 1.51
C TYR A 186 -15.86 14.98 1.06
N LEU A 187 -16.88 14.88 1.92
CA LEU A 187 -18.22 15.41 1.63
C LEU A 187 -18.18 16.90 1.27
N MET A 188 -17.55 17.72 2.12
CA MET A 188 -17.51 19.17 1.90
C MET A 188 -16.77 19.52 0.61
N GLN A 189 -15.63 18.88 0.34
CA GLN A 189 -14.89 19.12 -0.90
C GLN A 189 -15.71 18.74 -2.14
N PHE A 190 -16.44 17.63 -2.07
CA PHE A 190 -17.36 17.21 -3.14
C PHE A 190 -18.45 18.25 -3.37
N LEU A 191 -19.14 18.69 -2.31
CA LEU A 191 -20.24 19.66 -2.42
C LEU A 191 -19.76 21.06 -2.86
N MET A 192 -18.59 21.50 -2.42
CA MET A 192 -18.02 22.80 -2.79
C MET A 192 -17.66 22.89 -4.27
N GLY A 193 -17.19 21.79 -4.87
CA GLY A 193 -16.78 21.78 -6.27
C GLY A 193 -17.88 21.42 -7.27
N LEU A 194 -19.09 21.05 -6.83
CA LEU A 194 -20.23 20.82 -7.74
C LEU A 194 -20.65 22.11 -8.47
N ASN A 195 -21.14 21.96 -9.70
CA ASN A 195 -21.69 23.07 -10.47
C ASN A 195 -22.95 23.65 -9.81
N GLU A 196 -23.21 24.94 -10.08
CA GLU A 196 -24.37 25.69 -9.57
C GLU A 196 -25.72 25.04 -9.95
N TYR A 197 -25.76 24.26 -11.03
CA TYR A 197 -26.92 23.45 -11.40
C TYR A 197 -27.42 22.53 -10.26
N PHE A 198 -26.51 22.09 -9.37
CA PHE A 198 -26.83 21.22 -8.24
C PHE A 198 -27.05 21.98 -6.93
N ASP A 199 -27.17 23.31 -6.95
CA ASP A 199 -27.30 24.15 -5.74
C ASP A 199 -28.48 23.75 -4.85
N HIS A 200 -29.60 23.39 -5.47
CA HIS A 200 -30.78 22.94 -4.73
C HIS A 200 -30.50 21.64 -3.96
N VAL A 201 -29.90 20.64 -4.62
CA VAL A 201 -29.55 19.35 -4.03
C VAL A 201 -28.47 19.51 -2.96
N ARG A 202 -27.47 20.35 -3.23
CA ARG A 202 -26.42 20.71 -2.28
C ARG A 202 -26.99 21.32 -1.00
N SER A 203 -27.93 22.27 -1.14
CA SER A 203 -28.59 22.90 0.00
C SER A 203 -29.40 21.91 0.82
N GLN A 204 -30.14 21.00 0.15
CA GLN A 204 -30.88 19.93 0.82
C GLN A 204 -29.95 18.99 1.61
N ILE A 205 -28.81 18.62 1.04
CA ILE A 205 -27.82 17.76 1.71
C ILE A 205 -27.25 18.43 2.96
N LEU A 206 -26.94 19.73 2.89
CA LEU A 206 -26.31 20.48 3.98
C LEU A 206 -27.21 20.68 5.21
N VAL A 207 -28.53 20.59 5.04
CA VAL A 207 -29.50 20.71 6.15
C VAL A 207 -29.89 19.35 6.76
N MET A 208 -29.34 18.24 6.27
CA MET A 208 -29.57 16.91 6.85
C MET A 208 -28.88 16.77 8.21
N ASP A 209 -29.58 16.18 9.19
CA ASP A 209 -29.01 15.81 10.49
C ASP A 209 -29.30 14.33 10.80
N PRO A 210 -28.29 13.44 10.88
CA PRO A 210 -26.87 13.72 10.62
C PRO A 210 -26.57 13.91 9.12
N LEU A 211 -25.49 14.64 8.82
CA LEU A 211 -24.98 14.78 7.44
C LEU A 211 -24.72 13.39 6.82
N PRO A 212 -25.07 13.19 5.54
CA PRO A 212 -24.83 11.92 4.86
C PRO A 212 -23.33 11.71 4.61
N ASP A 213 -22.92 10.45 4.40
CA ASP A 213 -21.60 10.20 3.84
C ASP A 213 -21.52 10.63 2.36
N VAL A 214 -20.30 10.75 1.84
CA VAL A 214 -20.07 11.23 0.47
C VAL A 214 -20.67 10.32 -0.61
N ASN A 215 -20.80 9.00 -0.39
CA ASN A 215 -21.39 8.09 -1.37
C ASN A 215 -22.91 8.26 -1.44
N LYS A 216 -23.55 8.50 -0.28
CA LYS A 216 -24.97 8.85 -0.21
C LYS A 216 -25.23 10.21 -0.87
N ALA A 217 -24.40 11.22 -0.58
CA ALA A 217 -24.49 12.53 -1.24
C ALA A 217 -24.31 12.43 -2.77
N PHE A 218 -23.31 11.68 -3.24
CA PHE A 218 -23.11 11.38 -4.66
C PHE A 218 -24.34 10.74 -5.29
N SER A 219 -24.94 9.75 -4.63
CA SER A 219 -26.16 9.07 -5.09
C SER A 219 -27.35 10.02 -5.19
N MET A 220 -27.47 10.99 -4.28
CA MET A 220 -28.53 12.01 -4.33
C MET A 220 -28.34 12.94 -5.53
N VAL A 221 -27.11 13.40 -5.78
CA VAL A 221 -26.79 14.30 -6.89
C VAL A 221 -26.99 13.64 -8.27
N VAL A 222 -26.63 12.36 -8.41
CA VAL A 222 -26.79 11.63 -9.69
C VAL A 222 -28.25 11.28 -10.00
N LYS A 223 -29.12 11.21 -8.98
CA LYS A 223 -30.53 10.85 -9.13
C LYS A 223 -31.47 12.06 -9.31
N CYS A 224 -30.95 13.28 -9.23
CA CYS A 224 -31.72 14.51 -9.41
C CYS A 224 -31.88 14.90 -10.88
#